data_AF-A0A8W8I3Y3-F1
#
_entry.id   AF-A0A8W8I3Y3-F1
#
_cell.length_a   1.000
_cell.length_b   1.000
_cell.length_c   1.000
_cell.angle_alpha   90.00
_cell.angle_beta   90.00
_cell.angle_gamma   90.00
#
_symmetry.space_group_name_H-M   'P 1'
#
loop_
_entity.id
_entity.type
_entity.pdbx_description
1 polymer ?
#
loop_
_entity_poly.entity_id
_entity_poly.type
_entity_poly.pdbx_seq_one_letter_code
_entity_poly.pdbx_strand_id
1 'polypeptide(L)'
;MNPGIPYVGGIPGGMRDGRQIVINGTVPHHEHSFSINLQTGPNINPRSNTALHFNPRLNDNCVVRNSYQHHSWGGEERGGYQPFQRGMPFEITILCQHHHYKISVNGRHFCDFRHRVEKHHVNTLTIEGGVQIHSIRFDGAHSHAHGVGGFLGRVVGEIAKAAMPTPPPPAGAYNPSGGYPAGGYPGGAPQPIYNPPVPFTTAISGGIFPGKMIFISGVPNPNAERFTINLMCGPYDGSDIALHCDVRLRVGGDFNVVLRNSCQGGGWGAEERHSPYFPFMPNANFDMIIMAEQHQFKIAVNNQHLLEFRHRVQPLNRIDTLQIKGDVRLTQVRFHNDVIARRRLLRCRHCSKHEYNIVNIVHFLYKASINNHELIFYLFI
;
A
#
# COMPACT_ATOMS: atom_id res chain seq x y z
N MET A 1 2.68 0.26 3.20
CA MET A 1 2.92 -0.78 2.18
C MET A 1 2.09 -1.99 2.58
N ASN A 2 1.32 -2.59 1.66
CA ASN A 2 0.58 -3.83 1.90
C ASN A 2 1.44 -5.04 1.43
N PRO A 3 2.35 -5.58 2.24
CA PRO A 3 3.22 -6.67 1.80
C PRO A 3 2.41 -7.93 1.51
N GLY A 4 2.78 -8.64 0.44
CA GLY A 4 2.25 -9.96 0.12
C GLY A 4 2.65 -10.99 1.17
N ILE A 5 1.79 -11.99 1.37
CA ILE A 5 2.00 -13.11 2.30
C ILE A 5 2.28 -14.38 1.48
N PRO A 6 3.34 -15.17 1.78
CA PRO A 6 4.28 -14.97 2.87
C PRO A 6 5.17 -13.73 2.66
N TYR A 7 5.30 -12.92 3.71
CA TYR A 7 6.22 -11.81 3.75
C TYR A 7 7.55 -12.29 4.32
N VAL A 8 8.65 -11.88 3.70
CA VAL A 8 10.00 -11.97 4.25
C VAL A 8 10.65 -10.61 4.02
N GLY A 9 11.06 -9.95 5.10
CA GLY A 9 11.73 -8.67 5.00
C GLY A 9 12.75 -8.45 6.09
N GLY A 10 13.84 -7.78 5.74
CA GLY A 10 14.84 -7.37 6.72
C GLY A 10 14.25 -6.35 7.71
N ILE A 11 14.68 -6.43 8.96
CA ILE A 11 14.45 -5.44 10.00
C ILE A 11 15.61 -4.43 9.88
N PRO A 12 15.37 -3.19 9.40
CA PRO A 12 16.48 -2.26 9.19
C PRO A 12 17.25 -2.00 10.48
N GLY A 13 18.57 -2.23 10.48
CA GLY A 13 19.42 -2.10 11.66
C GLY A 13 19.19 -3.14 12.76
N GLY A 14 18.47 -4.22 12.48
CA GLY A 14 18.20 -5.33 13.40
C GLY A 14 17.27 -4.97 14.57
N MET A 15 17.00 -5.97 15.42
CA MET A 15 16.32 -5.73 16.69
C MET A 15 17.32 -5.29 17.77
N ARG A 16 16.96 -4.21 18.46
CA ARG A 16 17.73 -3.58 19.55
C ARG A 16 16.78 -2.91 20.52
N ASP A 17 17.27 -2.52 21.69
CA ASP A 17 16.44 -1.83 22.68
C ASP A 17 15.81 -0.56 22.08
N GLY A 18 14.50 -0.40 22.29
CA GLY A 18 13.71 0.69 21.74
C GLY A 18 13.30 0.52 20.28
N ARG A 19 13.74 -0.53 19.57
CA ARG A 19 13.24 -0.86 18.22
C ARG A 19 11.77 -1.26 18.33
N GLN A 20 10.94 -0.68 17.47
CA GLN A 20 9.51 -0.97 17.41
C GLN A 20 9.12 -1.42 16.01
N ILE A 21 8.30 -2.46 15.93
CA ILE A 21 7.69 -2.92 14.69
C ILE A 21 6.17 -2.73 14.84
N VAL A 22 5.58 -1.95 13.94
CA VAL A 22 4.13 -1.73 13.91
C VAL A 22 3.56 -2.37 12.66
N ILE A 23 2.65 -3.33 12.85
CA ILE A 23 2.08 -4.16 11.81
C ILE A 23 0.57 -3.93 11.80
N ASN A 24 0.07 -3.28 10.76
CA ASN A 24 -1.37 -3.15 10.52
C ASN A 24 -1.82 -4.22 9.54
N GLY A 25 -2.99 -4.81 9.75
CA GLY A 25 -3.54 -5.83 8.86
C GLY A 25 -5.01 -6.10 9.12
N THR A 26 -5.57 -7.06 8.39
CA THR A 26 -6.90 -7.64 8.59
C THR A 26 -6.79 -9.15 8.44
N VAL A 27 -7.55 -9.90 9.22
CA VAL A 27 -7.73 -11.35 9.00
C VAL A 27 -8.91 -11.53 8.04
N PRO A 28 -8.75 -12.10 6.83
CA PRO A 28 -9.87 -12.31 5.91
C PRO A 28 -10.97 -13.20 6.52
N HIS A 29 -12.20 -13.07 6.00
CA HIS A 29 -13.39 -13.76 6.56
C HIS A 29 -13.32 -15.30 6.57
N HIS A 30 -12.54 -15.91 5.68
CA HIS A 30 -12.40 -17.36 5.58
C HIS A 30 -11.14 -17.90 6.26
N GLU A 31 -10.33 -17.03 6.87
CA GLU A 31 -9.03 -17.43 7.41
C GLU A 31 -9.11 -17.83 8.89
N HIS A 32 -8.22 -18.74 9.29
CA HIS A 32 -8.27 -19.39 10.61
C HIS A 32 -7.08 -19.07 11.51
N SER A 33 -5.91 -18.79 10.93
CA SER A 33 -4.72 -18.45 11.68
C SER A 33 -3.70 -17.75 10.80
N PHE A 34 -2.83 -16.97 11.43
CA PHE A 34 -1.64 -16.41 10.78
C PHE A 34 -0.49 -16.33 11.79
N SER A 35 0.74 -16.14 11.32
CA SER A 35 1.89 -15.97 12.19
C SER A 35 2.74 -14.77 11.79
N ILE A 36 3.29 -14.10 12.80
CA ILE A 36 4.31 -13.07 12.69
C ILE A 36 5.54 -13.61 13.39
N ASN A 37 6.67 -13.65 12.70
CA ASN A 37 7.90 -14.25 13.19
C ASN A 37 9.05 -13.24 13.15
N LEU A 38 9.78 -13.14 14.25
CA LEU A 38 11.05 -12.45 14.32
C LEU A 38 12.19 -13.48 14.24
N GLN A 39 12.86 -13.55 13.10
CA GLN A 39 13.86 -14.57 12.78
C GLN A 39 15.29 -13.99 12.73
N THR A 40 16.27 -14.87 12.91
CA THR A 40 17.69 -14.55 12.75
C THR A 40 18.19 -14.61 11.30
N GLY A 41 17.30 -14.96 10.36
CA GLY A 41 17.58 -15.06 8.94
C GLY A 41 16.30 -15.24 8.11
N PRO A 42 16.40 -15.14 6.77
CA PRO A 42 15.25 -15.08 5.87
C PRO A 42 14.61 -16.44 5.56
N ASN A 43 15.29 -17.55 5.85
CA ASN A 43 14.80 -18.87 5.44
C ASN A 43 13.54 -19.26 6.23
N ILE A 44 12.48 -19.62 5.50
CA ILE A 44 11.24 -20.21 6.04
C ILE A 44 11.33 -21.75 6.01
N ASN A 45 12.10 -22.32 5.08
CA ASN A 45 12.35 -23.76 4.98
C ASN A 45 13.77 -24.06 4.43
N PRO A 46 14.67 -24.70 5.19
CA PRO A 46 14.55 -24.94 6.63
C PRO A 46 14.44 -23.61 7.38
N ARG A 47 13.60 -23.57 8.42
CA ARG A 47 13.31 -22.31 9.12
C ARG A 47 14.55 -21.84 9.89
N SER A 48 14.88 -20.56 9.75
CA SER A 48 15.89 -19.91 10.58
C SER A 48 15.44 -19.91 12.06
N ASN A 49 16.35 -19.71 13.01
CA ASN A 49 15.94 -19.56 14.41
C ASN A 49 14.91 -18.41 14.54
N THR A 50 13.82 -18.67 15.25
CA THR A 50 12.73 -17.71 15.47
C THR A 50 12.74 -17.30 16.94
N ALA A 51 13.12 -16.05 17.19
CA ALA A 51 13.17 -15.47 18.52
C ALA A 51 11.77 -15.23 19.11
N LEU A 52 10.80 -14.89 18.25
CA LEU A 52 9.39 -14.75 18.59
C LEU A 52 8.55 -15.28 17.44
N HIS A 53 7.75 -16.30 17.70
CA HIS A 53 6.63 -16.73 16.87
C HIS A 53 5.35 -16.26 17.53
N PHE A 54 4.61 -15.37 16.89
CA PHE A 54 3.34 -14.83 17.38
C PHE A 54 2.22 -15.30 16.45
N ASN A 55 1.37 -16.23 16.92
CA ASN A 55 0.42 -16.94 16.08
C ASN A 55 -1.00 -16.90 16.64
N PRO A 56 -1.81 -15.92 16.20
CA PRO A 56 -3.25 -15.93 16.43
C PRO A 56 -3.92 -17.12 15.74
N ARG A 57 -4.64 -17.93 16.51
CA ARG A 57 -5.47 -19.06 16.06
C ARG A 57 -6.91 -18.77 16.41
N LEU A 58 -7.67 -18.25 15.44
CA LEU A 58 -9.02 -17.74 15.67
C LEU A 58 -10.03 -18.87 15.96
N ASN A 59 -9.80 -20.07 15.44
CA ASN A 59 -10.65 -21.23 15.73
C ASN A 59 -10.48 -21.73 17.17
N ASP A 60 -9.24 -21.72 17.67
CA ASP A 60 -8.91 -22.15 19.04
C ASP A 60 -9.11 -21.02 20.07
N ASN A 61 -9.53 -19.83 19.59
CA ASN A 61 -9.69 -18.62 20.37
C ASN A 61 -8.46 -18.28 21.24
N CYS A 62 -7.26 -18.47 20.69
CA CYS A 62 -6.02 -18.22 21.41
C CYS A 62 -4.91 -17.62 20.53
N VAL A 63 -3.93 -16.99 21.17
CA VAL A 63 -2.71 -16.50 20.52
C VAL A 63 -1.52 -17.24 21.10
N VAL A 64 -0.88 -18.08 20.29
CA VAL A 64 0.31 -18.85 20.71
C VAL A 64 1.56 -17.98 20.56
N ARG A 65 2.42 -17.97 21.59
CA ARG A 65 3.78 -17.42 21.49
C ARG A 65 4.82 -18.48 21.79
N ASN A 66 5.87 -18.54 20.98
CA ASN A 66 6.96 -19.49 21.18
C ASN A 66 8.27 -19.01 20.53
N SER A 67 9.33 -19.79 20.67
CA SER A 67 10.61 -19.65 19.98
C SER A 67 10.98 -20.96 19.27
N TYR A 68 11.68 -20.87 18.15
CA TYR A 68 12.19 -22.02 17.39
C TYR A 68 13.73 -21.97 17.36
N GLN A 69 14.38 -22.99 17.89
CA GLN A 69 15.85 -23.10 17.95
C GLN A 69 16.28 -24.55 17.71
N HIS A 70 17.43 -24.74 17.06
CA HIS A 70 17.99 -26.08 16.81
C HIS A 70 16.99 -27.04 16.16
N HIS A 71 16.22 -26.53 15.21
CA HIS A 71 15.18 -27.27 14.49
C HIS A 71 13.98 -27.74 15.34
N SER A 72 13.79 -27.16 16.53
CA SER A 72 12.71 -27.54 17.46
C SER A 72 11.97 -26.32 18.05
N TRP A 73 10.69 -26.49 18.35
CA TRP A 73 9.89 -25.51 19.09
C TRP A 73 10.15 -25.64 20.60
N GLY A 74 10.19 -24.51 21.31
CA GLY A 74 10.24 -24.48 22.77
C GLY A 74 8.87 -24.65 23.44
N GLY A 75 8.76 -24.25 24.71
CA GLY A 75 7.49 -24.26 25.44
C GLY A 75 6.53 -23.14 25.00
N GLU A 76 5.29 -23.48 24.68
CA GLU A 76 4.27 -22.53 24.25
C GLU A 76 3.72 -21.66 25.38
N GLU A 77 3.48 -20.38 25.10
CA GLU A 77 2.73 -19.47 25.96
C GLU A 77 1.37 -19.17 25.30
N ARG A 78 0.27 -19.50 25.99
CA ARG A 78 -1.10 -19.41 25.45
C ARG A 78 -2.02 -18.45 26.21
N GLY A 79 -1.60 -17.96 27.38
CA GLY A 79 -2.44 -17.10 28.23
C GLY A 79 -2.75 -15.74 27.57
N GLY A 80 -3.94 -15.21 27.84
CA GLY A 80 -4.45 -13.95 27.27
C GLY A 80 -5.83 -14.12 26.64
N TYR A 81 -6.41 -13.02 26.18
CA TYR A 81 -7.68 -13.02 25.40
C TYR A 81 -7.39 -13.11 23.88
N GLN A 82 -8.42 -13.24 23.04
CA GLN A 82 -8.28 -13.19 21.58
C GLN A 82 -8.62 -11.78 21.07
N PRO A 83 -7.64 -10.96 20.65
CA PRO A 83 -7.89 -9.58 20.22
C PRO A 83 -8.26 -9.45 18.72
N PHE A 84 -8.16 -10.52 17.94
CA PHE A 84 -8.35 -10.49 16.49
C PHE A 84 -9.74 -10.97 16.08
N GLN A 85 -10.35 -10.26 15.13
CA GLN A 85 -11.63 -10.61 14.52
C GLN A 85 -11.51 -10.64 13.00
N ARG A 86 -12.23 -11.57 12.37
CA ARG A 86 -12.28 -11.71 10.92
C ARG A 86 -12.95 -10.48 10.29
N GLY A 87 -12.39 -10.00 9.20
CA GLY A 87 -12.83 -8.80 8.48
C GLY A 87 -12.47 -7.48 9.17
N MET A 88 -12.02 -7.52 10.44
CA MET A 88 -11.69 -6.31 11.20
C MET A 88 -10.19 -5.99 11.10
N PRO A 89 -9.84 -4.70 10.98
CA PRO A 89 -8.45 -4.30 11.02
C PRO A 89 -7.88 -4.48 12.43
N PHE A 90 -6.59 -4.75 12.47
CA PHE A 90 -5.79 -4.77 13.68
C PHE A 90 -4.51 -3.96 13.48
N GLU A 91 -3.98 -3.43 14.57
CA GLU A 91 -2.61 -2.96 14.70
C GLU A 91 -1.89 -3.80 15.76
N ILE A 92 -0.76 -4.41 15.41
CA ILE A 92 0.15 -5.07 16.36
C ILE A 92 1.37 -4.18 16.49
N THR A 93 1.74 -3.87 17.73
CA THR A 93 3.02 -3.22 18.05
C THR A 93 3.88 -4.20 18.82
N ILE A 94 5.09 -4.46 18.30
CA ILE A 94 6.13 -5.23 18.97
C ILE A 94 7.27 -4.28 19.33
N LEU A 95 7.42 -3.96 20.62
CA LEU A 95 8.51 -3.15 21.15
C LEU A 95 9.59 -4.04 21.73
N CYS A 96 10.83 -3.88 21.28
CA CYS A 96 11.98 -4.55 21.84
C CYS A 96 12.45 -3.84 23.11
N GLN A 97 12.31 -4.50 24.25
CA GLN A 97 12.89 -4.05 25.52
C GLN A 97 14.12 -4.88 25.88
N HIS A 98 14.81 -4.47 26.94
CA HIS A 98 16.08 -5.06 27.35
C HIS A 98 16.01 -6.58 27.54
N HIS A 99 14.95 -7.09 28.19
CA HIS A 99 14.78 -8.51 28.55
C HIS A 99 13.60 -9.23 27.87
N HIS A 100 12.73 -8.52 27.15
CA HIS A 100 11.53 -9.09 26.54
C HIS A 100 11.04 -8.27 25.33
N TYR A 101 10.14 -8.86 24.54
CA TYR A 101 9.29 -8.13 23.60
C TYR A 101 7.99 -7.74 24.30
N LYS A 102 7.66 -6.45 24.31
CA LYS A 102 6.35 -5.95 24.78
C LYS A 102 5.42 -5.86 23.59
N ILE A 103 4.30 -6.58 23.64
CA ILE A 103 3.36 -6.72 22.53
C ILE A 103 2.04 -6.02 22.89
N SER A 104 1.56 -5.17 21.99
CA SER A 104 0.25 -4.51 22.10
C SER A 104 -0.58 -4.77 20.84
N VAL A 105 -1.89 -4.89 21.00
CA VAL A 105 -2.84 -5.01 19.89
C VAL A 105 -3.90 -3.93 20.01
N ASN A 106 -4.11 -3.15 18.95
CA ASN A 106 -5.03 -2.01 18.88
C ASN A 106 -4.80 -0.99 20.01
N GLY A 107 -3.54 -0.66 20.27
CA GLY A 107 -3.13 0.29 21.31
C GLY A 107 -3.21 -0.23 22.74
N ARG A 108 -3.72 -1.44 22.98
CA ARG A 108 -3.79 -2.05 24.30
C ARG A 108 -2.68 -3.07 24.51
N HIS A 109 -2.02 -3.03 25.67
CA HIS A 109 -1.05 -4.05 26.06
C HIS A 109 -1.70 -5.44 26.03
N PHE A 110 -1.00 -6.38 25.40
CA PHE A 110 -1.47 -7.75 25.23
C PHE A 110 -0.64 -8.72 26.08
N CYS A 111 0.68 -8.77 25.87
CA CYS A 111 1.58 -9.60 26.66
C CYS A 111 3.03 -9.13 26.56
N ASP A 112 3.86 -9.66 27.46
CA ASP A 112 5.31 -9.58 27.38
C ASP A 112 5.85 -10.98 27.08
N PHE A 113 6.80 -11.10 26.15
CA PHE A 113 7.44 -12.36 25.80
C PHE A 113 8.95 -12.27 26.07
N ARG A 114 9.44 -13.03 27.06
CA ARG A 114 10.86 -12.99 27.48
C ARG A 114 11.78 -13.44 26.33
N HIS A 115 12.92 -12.78 26.17
CA HIS A 115 13.91 -13.16 25.17
C HIS A 115 14.44 -14.58 25.47
N ARG A 116 14.23 -15.49 24.52
CA ARG A 116 14.80 -16.86 24.52
C ARG A 116 15.93 -17.03 23.50
N VAL A 117 16.03 -16.08 22.57
CA VAL A 117 17.09 -15.88 21.59
C VAL A 117 17.60 -14.46 21.77
N GLU A 118 18.90 -14.24 21.64
CA GLU A 118 19.49 -12.91 21.71
C GLU A 118 18.93 -11.98 20.63
N LYS A 119 18.36 -10.84 21.06
CA LYS A 119 17.72 -9.85 20.16
C LYS A 119 18.66 -9.34 19.06
N HIS A 120 19.97 -9.21 19.32
CA HIS A 120 20.93 -8.69 18.36
C HIS A 120 21.12 -9.59 17.13
N HIS A 121 20.78 -10.88 17.22
CA HIS A 121 20.79 -11.80 16.08
C HIS A 121 19.54 -11.71 15.20
N VAL A 122 18.49 -11.01 15.66
CA VAL A 122 17.19 -10.95 14.98
C VAL A 122 17.20 -9.84 13.95
N ASN A 123 17.09 -10.22 12.68
CA ASN A 123 17.26 -9.32 11.55
C ASN A 123 16.19 -9.47 10.46
N THR A 124 15.28 -10.43 10.60
CA THR A 124 14.26 -10.74 9.59
C THR A 124 12.88 -10.81 10.24
N LEU A 125 11.90 -10.15 9.64
CA LEU A 125 10.49 -10.31 9.92
C LEU A 125 9.89 -11.22 8.85
N THR A 126 9.23 -12.31 9.26
CA THR A 126 8.36 -13.08 8.36
C THR A 126 6.91 -13.04 8.81
N ILE A 127 5.99 -13.04 7.86
CA ILE A 127 4.56 -13.11 8.14
C ILE A 127 3.96 -14.16 7.22
N GLU A 128 3.22 -15.12 7.76
CA GLU A 128 2.73 -16.30 7.05
C GLU A 128 1.29 -16.61 7.46
N GLY A 129 0.57 -17.38 6.63
CA GLY A 129 -0.81 -17.80 6.90
C GLY A 129 -1.88 -16.78 6.48
N GLY A 130 -3.09 -16.95 7.01
CA GLY A 130 -4.29 -16.26 6.57
C GLY A 130 -4.42 -14.83 7.10
N VAL A 131 -3.66 -13.91 6.53
CA VAL A 131 -3.67 -12.50 6.93
C VAL A 131 -3.38 -11.58 5.76
N GLN A 132 -4.04 -10.44 5.74
CA GLN A 132 -3.70 -9.33 4.86
C GLN A 132 -2.95 -8.28 5.68
N ILE A 133 -1.74 -7.91 5.29
CA ILE A 133 -0.97 -6.87 5.97
C ILE A 133 -1.08 -5.57 5.19
N HIS A 134 -1.41 -4.48 5.88
CA HIS A 134 -1.60 -3.14 5.33
C HIS A 134 -0.38 -2.23 5.51
N SER A 135 0.38 -2.45 6.58
CA SER A 135 1.63 -1.73 6.81
C SER A 135 2.53 -2.53 7.72
N ILE A 136 3.82 -2.48 7.43
CA ILE A 136 4.88 -2.76 8.39
C ILE A 136 5.67 -1.47 8.51
N ARG A 137 5.73 -0.90 9.70
CA ARG A 137 6.58 0.24 10.05
C ARG A 137 7.62 -0.22 11.04
N PHE A 138 8.81 0.34 10.91
CA PHE A 138 9.89 0.08 11.84
C PHE A 138 10.33 1.38 12.47
N ASP A 139 9.92 1.61 13.71
CA ASP A 139 10.19 2.81 14.48
C ASP A 139 11.31 2.55 15.51
N GLY A 140 11.80 3.58 16.18
CA GLY A 140 12.93 3.52 17.12
C GLY A 140 14.24 4.04 16.50
N ALA A 141 14.83 5.04 17.16
CA ALA A 141 15.80 6.00 16.62
C ALA A 141 16.97 5.43 15.80
N HIS A 142 17.31 6.15 14.72
CA HIS A 142 18.68 6.27 14.22
C HIS A 142 19.47 7.14 15.19
N SER A 143 20.28 6.53 16.05
CA SER A 143 21.46 7.21 16.58
C SER A 143 22.61 6.93 15.62
N HIS A 144 22.81 7.79 14.63
CA HIS A 144 24.10 7.90 13.95
C HIS A 144 24.66 9.30 14.21
N ALA A 145 25.62 9.38 15.13
CA ALA A 145 26.88 10.07 14.91
C ALA A 145 27.80 9.80 16.10
N HIS A 146 28.76 8.89 15.89
CA HIS A 146 30.09 9.09 16.44
C HIS A 146 30.63 10.39 15.83
N GLY A 147 30.68 11.44 16.64
CA GLY A 147 31.40 12.67 16.36
C GLY A 147 32.30 12.94 17.56
N VAL A 148 33.56 12.53 17.44
CA VAL A 148 34.63 12.92 18.36
C VAL A 148 34.99 14.37 18.03
N GLY A 149 34.95 15.26 19.01
CA GLY A 149 35.40 16.64 18.87
C GLY A 149 34.74 17.54 19.90
N GLY A 150 35.49 17.90 20.95
CA GLY A 150 34.96 18.48 22.18
C GLY A 150 34.58 19.96 22.11
N PHE A 151 33.90 20.45 23.15
CA PHE A 151 34.49 21.38 24.11
C PHE A 151 33.62 21.52 25.38
N LEU A 152 34.29 22.03 26.41
CA LEU A 152 34.06 21.96 27.86
C LEU A 152 32.89 22.79 28.44
N GLY A 153 32.39 22.30 29.59
CA GLY A 153 32.01 23.10 30.77
C GLY A 153 30.50 23.28 31.00
N ARG A 154 29.92 23.18 32.21
CA ARG A 154 30.41 22.95 33.59
C ARG A 154 29.16 22.76 34.50
N VAL A 155 29.10 21.67 35.28
CA VAL A 155 28.69 21.47 36.72
C VAL A 155 27.37 22.15 37.21
N VAL A 156 26.41 21.56 37.94
CA VAL A 156 26.43 20.96 39.30
C VAL A 156 25.08 20.26 39.62
N GLY A 157 25.13 19.10 40.31
CA GLY A 157 24.16 18.63 41.34
C GLY A 157 22.88 17.92 40.84
N GLU A 158 22.28 16.92 41.49
CA GLU A 158 22.50 16.22 42.76
C GLU A 158 21.60 14.95 42.77
N ILE A 159 21.89 14.00 43.65
CA ILE A 159 21.26 12.68 43.81
C ILE A 159 20.03 12.78 44.73
N ALA A 160 18.88 12.17 44.40
CA ALA A 160 17.96 11.54 45.38
C ALA A 160 16.79 10.76 44.73
N LYS A 161 16.27 9.81 45.50
CA LYS A 161 15.42 8.66 45.16
C LYS A 161 13.90 8.94 45.15
N ALA A 162 13.21 8.17 44.30
CA ALA A 162 11.92 7.45 44.47
C ALA A 162 10.73 8.09 45.23
N ALA A 163 9.57 8.13 44.56
CA ALA A 163 8.26 7.83 45.13
C ALA A 163 7.25 7.42 44.03
N MET A 164 6.54 6.31 44.24
CA MET A 164 5.42 5.81 43.43
C MET A 164 4.10 6.47 43.87
N PRO A 165 3.06 6.50 43.01
CA PRO A 165 1.68 6.49 43.48
C PRO A 165 0.91 5.22 43.05
N THR A 166 0.20 4.64 44.02
CA THR A 166 -0.76 3.52 43.95
C THR A 166 -2.14 3.94 43.37
N PRO A 167 -3.05 3.01 43.04
CA PRO A 167 -4.14 3.20 42.06
C PRO A 167 -5.50 3.59 42.67
N PRO A 168 -6.52 3.97 41.86
CA PRO A 168 -7.93 3.97 42.27
C PRO A 168 -8.73 2.76 41.72
N PRO A 169 -9.95 2.50 42.27
CA PRO A 169 -10.54 1.17 42.48
C PRO A 169 -11.54 0.71 41.39
N PRO A 170 -12.07 -0.53 41.46
CA PRO A 170 -12.95 -1.11 40.43
C PRO A 170 -14.45 -1.00 40.79
N ALA A 171 -15.26 -0.69 39.78
CA ALA A 171 -16.70 -0.97 39.69
C ALA A 171 -17.05 -0.91 38.18
N GLY A 172 -17.85 -1.76 37.56
CA GLY A 172 -18.83 -2.72 38.01
C GLY A 172 -19.95 -2.73 36.96
N ALA A 173 -20.43 -3.92 36.62
CA ALA A 173 -21.71 -4.22 35.95
C ALA A 173 -21.92 -3.87 34.46
N TYR A 174 -22.19 -4.96 33.72
CA TYR A 174 -22.87 -5.03 32.43
C TYR A 174 -24.33 -4.56 32.52
N ASN A 175 -24.83 -3.94 31.44
CA ASN A 175 -26.16 -4.24 30.90
C ASN A 175 -26.20 -3.93 29.38
N PRO A 176 -26.80 -4.78 28.52
CA PRO A 176 -26.87 -4.59 27.08
C PRO A 176 -28.17 -3.87 26.67
N SER A 177 -28.27 -3.56 25.37
CA SER A 177 -29.45 -3.16 24.58
C SER A 177 -29.63 -1.67 24.25
N GLY A 178 -29.78 -1.40 22.94
CA GLY A 178 -30.46 -0.20 22.43
C GLY A 178 -29.83 0.49 21.21
N GLY A 179 -30.32 0.18 20.01
CA GLY A 179 -30.63 1.17 18.96
C GLY A 179 -29.52 1.70 18.03
N TYR A 180 -29.65 1.43 16.72
CA TYR A 180 -29.04 2.22 15.64
C TYR A 180 -29.66 3.65 15.58
N PRO A 181 -28.99 4.70 15.03
CA PRO A 181 -28.90 4.87 13.58
C PRO A 181 -27.61 5.51 13.01
N ALA A 182 -27.43 5.27 11.70
CA ALA A 182 -26.73 6.01 10.65
C ALA A 182 -25.84 7.23 10.99
N GLY A 183 -24.66 7.26 10.37
CA GLY A 183 -23.83 8.46 10.23
C GLY A 183 -22.64 8.24 9.29
N GLY A 184 -22.88 8.33 7.98
CA GLY A 184 -21.81 8.34 7.00
C GLY A 184 -20.94 9.59 7.11
N TYR A 185 -19.62 9.43 6.99
CA TYR A 185 -18.69 10.50 6.66
C TYR A 185 -17.83 10.08 5.45
N PRO A 186 -17.90 10.82 4.33
CA PRO A 186 -17.13 10.58 3.13
C PRO A 186 -15.81 11.35 3.20
N GLY A 187 -14.68 10.77 2.77
CA GLY A 187 -13.48 11.60 2.56
C GLY A 187 -12.11 10.94 2.62
N GLY A 188 -11.98 9.63 2.79
CA GLY A 188 -10.69 8.98 2.58
C GLY A 188 -10.27 9.12 1.11
N ALA A 189 -9.25 9.93 0.82
CA ALA A 189 -8.66 9.97 -0.51
C ALA A 189 -8.25 8.55 -0.93
N PRO A 190 -8.50 8.13 -2.19
CA PRO A 190 -8.15 6.80 -2.66
C PRO A 190 -6.66 6.54 -2.41
N GLN A 191 -6.35 5.56 -1.57
CA GLN A 191 -4.97 5.25 -1.24
C GLN A 191 -4.27 4.60 -2.43
N PRO A 192 -2.98 4.89 -2.67
CA PRO A 192 -2.18 4.19 -3.67
C PRO A 192 -2.17 2.68 -3.44
N ILE A 193 -2.42 1.92 -4.50
CA ILE A 193 -2.32 0.46 -4.54
C ILE A 193 -0.89 0.13 -4.98
N TYR A 194 -0.13 -0.57 -4.15
CA TYR A 194 1.27 -0.89 -4.43
C TYR A 194 1.43 -2.36 -4.80
N ASN A 195 2.27 -2.62 -5.80
CA ASN A 195 2.63 -3.93 -6.32
C ASN A 195 1.46 -4.91 -6.47
N PRO A 196 0.31 -4.52 -7.06
CA PRO A 196 -0.80 -5.44 -7.21
C PRO A 196 -0.42 -6.62 -8.11
N PRO A 197 -0.92 -7.84 -7.83
CA PRO A 197 -0.69 -9.00 -8.69
C PRO A 197 -1.39 -8.79 -10.05
N VAL A 198 -0.78 -9.29 -11.13
CA VAL A 198 -1.38 -9.29 -12.47
C VAL A 198 -1.84 -10.73 -12.78
N PRO A 199 -3.11 -10.95 -13.18
CA PRO A 199 -4.11 -9.96 -13.56
C PRO A 199 -4.63 -9.15 -12.35
N PHE A 200 -4.69 -7.83 -12.54
CA PHE A 200 -5.15 -6.88 -11.54
C PHE A 200 -6.51 -6.32 -11.95
N THR A 201 -7.53 -6.44 -11.12
CA THR A 201 -8.84 -5.80 -11.34
C THR A 201 -9.22 -5.04 -10.07
N THR A 202 -9.63 -3.79 -10.21
CA THR A 202 -10.06 -2.97 -9.07
C THR A 202 -11.12 -1.96 -9.47
N ALA A 203 -11.96 -1.58 -8.50
CA ALA A 203 -12.93 -0.51 -8.68
C ALA A 203 -12.25 0.86 -8.72
N ILE A 204 -12.65 1.68 -9.68
CA ILE A 204 -12.34 3.10 -9.76
C ILE A 204 -13.35 3.81 -8.88
N SER A 205 -12.97 4.09 -7.63
CA SER A 205 -13.87 4.75 -6.67
C SER A 205 -14.43 6.07 -7.23
N GLY A 206 -15.76 6.17 -7.28
CA GLY A 206 -16.48 7.32 -7.87
C GLY A 206 -16.55 7.34 -9.41
N GLY A 207 -16.09 6.28 -10.08
CA GLY A 207 -16.08 6.15 -11.53
C GLY A 207 -15.12 7.11 -12.25
N ILE A 208 -15.16 7.06 -13.57
CA ILE A 208 -14.52 8.05 -14.46
C ILE A 208 -15.41 9.27 -14.61
N PHE A 209 -14.79 10.44 -14.54
CA PHE A 209 -15.39 11.74 -14.85
C PHE A 209 -14.30 12.68 -15.39
N PRO A 210 -14.63 13.78 -16.09
CA PRO A 210 -13.64 14.74 -16.55
C PRO A 210 -12.79 15.29 -15.38
N GLY A 211 -11.46 15.15 -15.48
CA GLY A 211 -10.48 15.47 -14.44
C GLY A 211 -10.05 14.26 -13.58
N LYS A 212 -10.62 13.07 -13.78
CA LYS A 212 -10.13 11.83 -13.14
C LYS A 212 -8.78 11.44 -13.74
N MET A 213 -7.81 11.14 -12.88
CA MET A 213 -6.49 10.64 -13.28
C MET A 213 -6.23 9.26 -12.67
N ILE A 214 -5.64 8.39 -13.48
CA ILE A 214 -5.17 7.06 -13.08
C ILE A 214 -3.67 7.00 -13.33
N PHE A 215 -2.89 6.79 -12.27
CA PHE A 215 -1.45 6.61 -12.34
C PHE A 215 -1.15 5.12 -12.28
N ILE A 216 -0.32 4.62 -13.19
CA ILE A 216 0.06 3.21 -13.29
C ILE A 216 1.56 3.15 -13.48
N SER A 217 2.27 2.64 -12.49
CA SER A 217 3.70 2.34 -12.58
C SER A 217 3.89 0.84 -12.69
N GLY A 218 4.82 0.41 -13.55
CA GLY A 218 5.07 -1.00 -13.78
C GLY A 218 6.36 -1.27 -14.53
N VAL A 219 6.71 -2.54 -14.60
CA VAL A 219 7.89 -3.05 -15.30
C VAL A 219 7.41 -4.19 -16.20
N PRO A 220 7.51 -4.09 -17.54
CA PRO A 220 7.26 -5.22 -18.41
C PRO A 220 8.23 -6.35 -18.07
N ASN A 221 7.72 -7.59 -18.08
CA ASN A 221 8.53 -8.77 -17.73
C ASN A 221 9.73 -8.94 -18.71
N PRO A 222 10.79 -9.69 -18.32
CA PRO A 222 11.99 -9.86 -19.16
C PRO A 222 11.71 -10.32 -20.60
N ASN A 223 10.71 -11.17 -20.79
CA ASN A 223 10.30 -11.70 -22.09
C ASN A 223 8.90 -11.23 -22.47
N ALA A 224 8.51 -10.02 -22.07
CA ALA A 224 7.17 -9.51 -22.29
C ALA A 224 6.83 -9.44 -23.78
N GLU A 225 5.75 -10.13 -24.17
CA GLU A 225 5.19 -10.04 -25.51
C GLU A 225 4.14 -8.92 -25.55
N ARG A 226 3.25 -8.91 -24.56
CA ARG A 226 2.20 -7.89 -24.45
C ARG A 226 1.67 -7.71 -23.03
N PHE A 227 1.14 -6.53 -22.75
CA PHE A 227 0.26 -6.30 -21.60
C PHE A 227 -0.86 -5.33 -21.96
N THR A 228 -1.96 -5.41 -21.23
CA THR A 228 -3.19 -4.67 -21.55
C THR A 228 -3.67 -3.90 -20.32
N ILE A 229 -4.11 -2.66 -20.53
CA ILE A 229 -4.78 -1.82 -19.54
C ILE A 229 -6.19 -1.51 -20.06
N ASN A 230 -7.21 -1.94 -19.32
CA ASN A 230 -8.63 -1.79 -19.65
C ASN A 230 -9.33 -0.87 -18.65
N LEU A 231 -10.12 0.06 -19.16
CA LEU A 231 -11.16 0.76 -18.40
C LEU A 231 -12.53 0.17 -18.78
N MET A 232 -13.19 -0.48 -17.83
CA MET A 232 -14.37 -1.31 -18.05
C MET A 232 -15.60 -0.75 -17.33
N CYS A 233 -16.78 -1.13 -17.83
CA CYS A 233 -18.08 -0.82 -17.23
C CYS A 233 -18.59 -1.99 -16.38
N GLY A 234 -17.87 -2.30 -15.30
CA GLY A 234 -18.09 -3.45 -14.43
C GLY A 234 -16.90 -4.41 -14.37
N PRO A 235 -16.81 -5.25 -13.32
CA PRO A 235 -15.66 -6.12 -13.07
C PRO A 235 -15.75 -7.51 -13.72
N TYR A 236 -16.88 -7.84 -14.34
CA TYR A 236 -17.15 -9.18 -14.84
C TYR A 236 -16.62 -9.37 -16.26
N ASP A 237 -16.27 -10.60 -16.60
CA ASP A 237 -15.96 -10.96 -17.99
C ASP A 237 -17.16 -10.66 -18.89
N GLY A 238 -16.89 -10.05 -20.06
CA GLY A 238 -17.93 -9.57 -20.98
C GLY A 238 -18.46 -8.17 -20.71
N SER A 239 -18.03 -7.50 -19.63
CA SER A 239 -18.34 -6.08 -19.42
C SER A 239 -17.80 -5.22 -20.57
N ASP A 240 -18.54 -4.15 -20.93
CA ASP A 240 -18.10 -3.19 -21.95
C ASP A 240 -16.72 -2.60 -21.57
N ILE A 241 -15.83 -2.48 -22.56
CA ILE A 241 -14.50 -1.89 -22.40
C ILE A 241 -14.49 -0.53 -23.09
N ALA A 242 -14.45 0.55 -22.30
CA ALA A 242 -14.46 1.91 -22.81
C ALA A 242 -13.10 2.35 -23.37
N LEU A 243 -12.02 1.86 -22.78
CA LEU A 243 -10.66 2.00 -23.29
C LEU A 243 -9.94 0.66 -23.11
N HIS A 244 -9.56 0.05 -24.21
CA HIS A 244 -8.62 -1.06 -24.28
C HIS A 244 -7.30 -0.53 -24.78
N CYS A 245 -6.30 -0.37 -23.90
CA CYS A 245 -4.95 0.04 -24.25
C CYS A 245 -4.04 -1.19 -24.23
N ASP A 246 -3.71 -1.72 -25.41
CA ASP A 246 -2.93 -2.94 -25.60
C ASP A 246 -1.51 -2.57 -26.02
N VAL A 247 -0.54 -2.81 -25.13
CA VAL A 247 0.88 -2.55 -25.37
C VAL A 247 1.51 -3.83 -25.89
N ARG A 248 1.88 -3.83 -27.17
CA ARG A 248 2.47 -4.95 -27.89
C ARG A 248 3.96 -4.68 -28.10
N LEU A 249 4.81 -5.36 -27.34
CA LEU A 249 6.26 -5.29 -27.54
C LEU A 249 6.64 -6.17 -28.73
N ARG A 250 6.16 -7.42 -28.72
CA ARG A 250 6.34 -8.40 -29.78
C ARG A 250 5.28 -9.48 -29.65
N VAL A 251 4.23 -9.42 -30.45
CA VAL A 251 3.20 -10.46 -30.49
C VAL A 251 2.62 -10.57 -31.88
N GLY A 252 2.62 -11.79 -32.43
CA GLY A 252 2.29 -12.02 -33.84
C GLY A 252 3.23 -11.23 -34.77
N GLY A 253 2.65 -10.38 -35.63
CA GLY A 253 3.38 -9.49 -36.54
C GLY A 253 3.57 -8.05 -36.03
N ASP A 254 3.04 -7.71 -34.85
CA ASP A 254 3.17 -6.37 -34.28
C ASP A 254 4.46 -6.24 -33.46
N PHE A 255 5.19 -5.14 -33.68
CA PHE A 255 6.39 -4.78 -32.93
C PHE A 255 6.27 -3.35 -32.44
N ASN A 256 6.41 -3.13 -31.13
CA ASN A 256 6.37 -1.82 -30.49
C ASN A 256 5.13 -0.99 -30.88
N VAL A 257 3.94 -1.59 -30.73
CA VAL A 257 2.65 -0.95 -31.05
C VAL A 257 1.87 -0.68 -29.76
N VAL A 258 1.29 0.52 -29.64
CA VAL A 258 0.28 0.82 -28.62
C VAL A 258 -1.08 0.97 -29.29
N LEU A 259 -1.88 -0.08 -29.20
CA LEU A 259 -3.20 -0.16 -29.82
C LEU A 259 -4.27 0.30 -28.84
N ARG A 260 -5.21 1.11 -29.34
CA ARG A 260 -6.40 1.50 -28.58
C ARG A 260 -7.66 1.06 -29.30
N ASN A 261 -8.62 0.58 -28.52
CA ASN A 261 -9.96 0.28 -29.02
C ASN A 261 -11.01 0.37 -27.88
N SER A 262 -12.26 0.10 -28.21
CA SER A 262 -13.36 -0.09 -27.27
C SER A 262 -14.14 -1.35 -27.65
N CYS A 263 -14.72 -2.04 -26.68
CA CYS A 263 -15.62 -3.17 -26.89
C CYS A 263 -16.99 -2.86 -26.27
N GLN A 264 -18.06 -2.88 -27.07
CA GLN A 264 -19.42 -2.58 -26.62
C GLN A 264 -20.37 -3.69 -27.04
N GLY A 265 -21.14 -4.25 -26.11
CA GLY A 265 -22.03 -5.39 -26.38
C GLY A 265 -21.29 -6.62 -26.94
N GLY A 266 -20.02 -6.80 -26.56
CA GLY A 266 -19.16 -7.87 -27.06
C GLY A 266 -18.48 -7.62 -28.42
N GLY A 267 -18.81 -6.52 -29.11
CA GLY A 267 -18.21 -6.15 -30.39
C GLY A 267 -17.06 -5.15 -30.26
N TRP A 268 -15.92 -5.43 -30.89
CA TRP A 268 -14.79 -4.51 -30.98
C TRP A 268 -15.02 -3.43 -32.04
N GLY A 269 -14.64 -2.19 -31.74
CA GLY A 269 -14.66 -1.08 -32.69
C GLY A 269 -13.44 -1.05 -33.63
N ALA A 270 -13.26 0.09 -34.30
CA ALA A 270 -12.06 0.33 -35.12
C ALA A 270 -10.81 0.57 -34.26
N GLU A 271 -9.71 -0.10 -34.58
CA GLU A 271 -8.43 0.04 -33.88
C GLU A 271 -7.74 1.37 -34.21
N GLU A 272 -7.12 1.99 -33.21
CA GLU A 272 -6.22 3.12 -33.39
C GLU A 272 -4.81 2.74 -32.97
N ARG A 273 -3.84 2.84 -33.90
CA ARG A 273 -2.48 2.32 -33.71
C ARG A 273 -1.38 3.38 -33.71
N HIS A 274 -1.69 4.60 -34.17
CA HIS A 274 -0.70 5.66 -34.29
C HIS A 274 -0.20 6.12 -32.92
N SER A 275 1.12 6.06 -32.70
CA SER A 275 1.82 6.64 -31.56
C SER A 275 3.14 7.26 -32.06
N PRO A 276 3.55 8.44 -31.56
CA PRO A 276 4.74 9.14 -32.03
C PRO A 276 6.07 8.44 -31.66
N TYR A 277 6.05 7.59 -30.62
CA TYR A 277 7.19 6.78 -30.17
C TYR A 277 6.66 5.61 -29.31
N PHE A 278 7.55 4.68 -28.93
CA PHE A 278 7.21 3.53 -28.07
C PHE A 278 8.02 3.56 -26.76
N PRO A 279 7.41 3.84 -25.59
CA PRO A 279 8.13 4.06 -24.32
C PRO A 279 8.31 2.83 -23.43
N PHE A 280 7.96 1.64 -23.89
CA PHE A 280 7.99 0.43 -23.07
C PHE A 280 9.18 -0.45 -23.45
N MET A 281 9.90 -0.94 -22.45
CA MET A 281 11.04 -1.85 -22.64
C MET A 281 11.00 -2.96 -21.58
N PRO A 282 11.31 -4.21 -21.93
CA PRO A 282 11.44 -5.29 -20.95
C PRO A 282 12.40 -4.90 -19.82
N ASN A 283 12.03 -5.19 -18.58
CA ASN A 283 12.77 -4.86 -17.36
C ASN A 283 12.94 -3.37 -17.04
N ALA A 284 12.46 -2.45 -17.88
CA ALA A 284 12.50 -1.02 -17.61
C ALA A 284 11.21 -0.57 -16.92
N ASN A 285 11.32 0.32 -15.93
CA ASN A 285 10.15 0.94 -15.32
C ASN A 285 9.48 1.90 -16.31
N PHE A 286 8.15 1.90 -16.31
CA PHE A 286 7.35 2.98 -16.87
C PHE A 286 6.45 3.59 -15.80
N ASP A 287 6.19 4.88 -15.95
CA ASP A 287 5.14 5.60 -15.21
C ASP A 287 4.12 6.14 -16.20
N MET A 288 2.93 5.54 -16.22
CA MET A 288 1.81 5.91 -17.09
C MET A 288 0.77 6.73 -16.34
N ILE A 289 0.17 7.70 -17.03
CA ILE A 289 -1.00 8.45 -16.56
C ILE A 289 -2.08 8.39 -17.62
N ILE A 290 -3.28 7.99 -17.22
CA ILE A 290 -4.50 8.10 -18.01
C ILE A 290 -5.36 9.21 -17.40
N MET A 291 -5.61 10.27 -18.15
CA MET A 291 -6.44 11.39 -17.75
C MET A 291 -7.73 11.41 -18.56
N ALA A 292 -8.88 11.44 -17.89
CA ALA A 292 -10.16 11.62 -18.54
C ALA A 292 -10.46 13.11 -18.73
N GLU A 293 -10.61 13.56 -19.98
CA GLU A 293 -11.11 14.89 -20.32
C GLU A 293 -12.60 14.81 -20.72
N GLN A 294 -13.17 15.96 -21.13
CA GLN A 294 -14.58 16.04 -21.51
C GLN A 294 -14.92 15.17 -22.73
N HIS A 295 -13.99 14.99 -23.67
CA HIS A 295 -14.25 14.31 -24.95
C HIS A 295 -13.32 13.13 -25.26
N GLN A 296 -12.25 12.94 -24.49
CA GLN A 296 -11.24 11.92 -24.75
C GLN A 296 -10.47 11.53 -23.50
N PHE A 297 -9.74 10.41 -23.59
CA PHE A 297 -8.63 10.10 -22.69
C PHE A 297 -7.32 10.64 -23.28
N LYS A 298 -6.49 11.23 -22.42
CA LYS A 298 -5.09 11.53 -22.73
C LYS A 298 -4.19 10.57 -21.96
N ILE A 299 -3.20 10.00 -22.66
CA ILE A 299 -2.24 9.06 -22.07
C ILE A 299 -0.85 9.66 -22.17
N ALA A 300 -0.14 9.68 -21.04
CA ALA A 300 1.26 10.06 -20.95
C ALA A 300 2.06 8.91 -20.32
N VAL A 301 3.31 8.76 -20.74
CA VAL A 301 4.25 7.77 -20.19
C VAL A 301 5.60 8.45 -19.94
N ASN A 302 6.19 8.21 -18.78
CA ASN A 302 7.49 8.78 -18.37
C ASN A 302 7.54 10.31 -18.54
N ASN A 303 6.49 10.97 -18.06
CA ASN A 303 6.29 12.43 -18.11
C ASN A 303 6.14 13.03 -19.52
N GLN A 304 5.98 12.22 -20.56
CA GLN A 304 5.79 12.70 -21.92
C GLN A 304 4.41 12.29 -22.44
N HIS A 305 3.72 13.20 -23.13
CA HIS A 305 2.48 12.87 -23.82
C HIS A 305 2.74 11.77 -24.86
N LEU A 306 1.89 10.74 -24.87
CA LEU A 306 2.01 9.62 -25.80
C LEU A 306 0.91 9.67 -26.85
N LEU A 307 -0.35 9.65 -26.44
CA LEU A 307 -1.49 9.56 -27.37
C LEU A 307 -2.83 9.96 -26.73
N GLU A 308 -3.85 10.02 -27.57
CA GLU A 308 -5.22 10.37 -27.22
C GLU A 308 -6.19 9.30 -27.73
N PHE A 309 -7.35 9.17 -27.06
CA PHE A 309 -8.43 8.26 -27.48
C PHE A 309 -9.79 8.88 -27.18
N ARG A 310 -10.58 9.17 -28.23
CA ARG A 310 -11.89 9.82 -28.09
C ARG A 310 -12.88 8.90 -27.39
N HIS A 311 -13.72 9.44 -26.51
CA HIS A 311 -14.71 8.65 -25.76
C HIS A 311 -15.72 8.02 -26.71
N ARG A 312 -15.76 6.68 -26.75
CA ARG A 312 -16.74 5.90 -27.52
C ARG A 312 -17.88 5.33 -26.67
N VAL A 313 -17.66 5.20 -25.36
CA VAL A 313 -18.66 4.77 -24.38
C VAL A 313 -19.13 5.97 -23.56
N GLN A 314 -20.44 6.14 -23.46
CA GLN A 314 -21.10 7.17 -22.66
C GLN A 314 -22.32 6.57 -21.92
N PRO A 315 -22.76 7.18 -20.81
CA PRO A 315 -22.06 8.23 -20.04
C PRO A 315 -20.77 7.71 -19.36
N LEU A 316 -19.78 8.61 -19.17
CA LEU A 316 -18.46 8.25 -18.60
C LEU A 316 -18.53 7.59 -17.21
N ASN A 317 -19.54 7.91 -16.41
CA ASN A 317 -19.70 7.35 -15.06
C ASN A 317 -20.02 5.84 -15.06
N ARG A 318 -20.36 5.25 -16.21
CA ARG A 318 -20.46 3.79 -16.37
C ARG A 318 -19.10 3.10 -16.24
N ILE A 319 -18.02 3.82 -16.50
CA ILE A 319 -16.66 3.29 -16.45
C ILE A 319 -16.19 3.35 -15.01
N ASP A 320 -16.15 2.20 -14.36
CA ASP A 320 -15.96 2.08 -12.91
C ASP A 320 -14.90 1.06 -12.51
N THR A 321 -14.27 0.40 -13.48
CA THR A 321 -13.34 -0.69 -13.21
C THR A 321 -12.07 -0.53 -14.02
N LEU A 322 -10.92 -0.64 -13.36
CA LEU A 322 -9.61 -0.77 -13.99
C LEU A 322 -9.22 -2.24 -13.98
N GLN A 323 -8.81 -2.76 -15.13
CA GLN A 323 -8.23 -4.09 -15.25
C GLN A 323 -6.89 -4.02 -15.99
N ILE A 324 -5.89 -4.75 -15.51
CA ILE A 324 -4.56 -4.85 -16.11
C ILE A 324 -4.19 -6.33 -16.20
N LYS A 325 -3.75 -6.77 -17.38
CA LYS A 325 -3.45 -8.18 -17.70
C LYS A 325 -2.16 -8.28 -18.52
N GLY A 326 -1.61 -9.49 -18.63
CA GLY A 326 -0.45 -9.79 -19.48
C GLY A 326 0.90 -9.61 -18.79
N ASP A 327 1.94 -9.41 -19.58
CA ASP A 327 3.35 -9.56 -19.20
C ASP A 327 3.94 -8.32 -18.53
N VAL A 328 3.31 -7.89 -17.44
CA VAL A 328 3.75 -6.73 -16.68
C VAL A 328 3.68 -7.01 -15.19
N ARG A 329 4.69 -6.54 -14.47
CA ARG A 329 4.65 -6.43 -13.02
C ARG A 329 4.28 -5.00 -12.66
N LEU A 330 3.13 -4.81 -12.03
CA LEU A 330 2.75 -3.49 -11.52
C LEU A 330 3.56 -3.18 -10.27
N THR A 331 3.95 -1.92 -10.12
CA THR A 331 4.60 -1.39 -8.92
C THR A 331 3.69 -0.45 -8.17
N GLN A 332 2.81 0.27 -8.89
CA GLN A 332 1.86 1.18 -8.29
C GLN A 332 0.64 1.42 -9.19
N VAL A 333 -0.54 1.55 -8.59
CA VAL A 333 -1.74 2.11 -9.21
C VAL A 333 -2.34 3.14 -8.27
N ARG A 334 -2.66 4.34 -8.75
CA ARG A 334 -3.31 5.39 -7.95
C ARG A 334 -4.44 6.03 -8.71
N PHE A 335 -5.48 6.41 -7.98
CA PHE A 335 -6.58 7.20 -8.49
C PHE A 335 -6.54 8.58 -7.86
N HIS A 336 -6.45 9.61 -8.69
CA HIS A 336 -6.55 10.99 -8.23
C HIS A 336 -7.79 11.64 -8.82
N ASN A 337 -8.50 12.37 -7.98
CA ASN A 337 -9.54 13.27 -8.44
C ASN A 337 -8.88 14.63 -8.57
N ASP A 338 -8.80 15.19 -9.78
CA ASP A 338 -8.36 16.56 -9.87
C ASP A 338 -9.45 17.50 -9.30
N VAL A 339 -9.26 17.93 -8.06
CA VAL A 339 -10.11 18.95 -7.40
C VAL A 339 -9.81 20.34 -7.97
N ILE A 340 -8.64 20.54 -8.60
CA ILE A 340 -8.22 21.83 -9.18
C ILE A 340 -9.07 22.14 -10.42
N ALA A 341 -9.37 21.15 -11.25
CA ALA A 341 -10.30 21.30 -12.39
C ALA A 341 -11.70 21.77 -11.94
N ARG A 342 -12.24 21.19 -10.85
CA ARG A 342 -13.56 21.59 -10.30
C ARG A 342 -13.56 23.00 -9.69
N ARG A 343 -12.49 23.41 -9.00
CA ARG A 343 -12.42 24.76 -8.41
C ARG A 343 -12.16 25.87 -9.43
N ARG A 344 -11.51 25.57 -10.57
CA ARG A 344 -11.31 26.56 -11.65
C ARG A 344 -12.51 26.72 -12.58
N LEU A 345 -13.30 25.69 -12.82
CA LEU A 345 -14.57 25.81 -13.56
C LEU A 345 -15.61 26.71 -12.85
N LEU A 346 -15.54 26.82 -11.52
CA LEU A 346 -16.42 27.71 -10.74
C LEU A 346 -15.89 29.15 -10.59
N ARG A 347 -14.60 29.41 -10.86
CA ARG A 347 -13.99 30.75 -10.70
C ARG A 347 -13.57 31.43 -12.00
N CYS A 348 -13.58 30.73 -13.12
CA CYS A 348 -13.12 31.29 -14.38
C CYS A 348 -14.28 31.44 -15.38
N ARG A 349 -15.08 32.50 -15.22
CA ARG A 349 -16.03 32.95 -16.27
C ARG A 349 -15.35 33.78 -17.38
N HIS A 350 -14.02 33.91 -17.39
CA HIS A 350 -13.34 34.87 -18.28
C HIS A 350 -11.97 34.48 -18.86
N CYS A 351 -11.49 33.24 -18.69
CA CYS A 351 -10.27 32.80 -19.37
C CYS A 351 -10.60 31.64 -20.31
N SER A 352 -10.99 31.99 -21.53
CA SER A 352 -10.84 31.10 -22.66
C SER A 352 -9.35 31.04 -23.01
N LYS A 353 -8.83 29.84 -23.30
CA LYS A 353 -7.48 29.56 -23.87
C LYS A 353 -6.32 29.17 -22.94
N HIS A 354 -6.53 28.40 -21.89
CA HIS A 354 -5.44 27.56 -21.37
C HIS A 354 -5.84 26.09 -21.36
N GLU A 355 -5.47 25.38 -22.43
CA GLU A 355 -5.41 23.93 -22.45
C GLU A 355 -4.34 23.47 -21.47
N TYR A 356 -4.74 22.75 -20.42
CA TYR A 356 -3.80 22.16 -19.48
C TYR A 356 -3.14 20.95 -20.16
N ASN A 357 -1.86 21.08 -20.50
CA ASN A 357 -1.07 19.96 -21.00
C ASN A 357 -0.87 18.95 -19.86
N ILE A 358 -1.17 17.67 -20.12
CA ILE A 358 -1.00 16.57 -19.16
C ILE A 358 0.41 16.57 -18.56
N VAL A 359 1.44 16.91 -19.35
CA VAL A 359 2.85 17.01 -18.92
C VAL A 359 3.04 18.05 -17.82
N ASN A 360 2.38 19.21 -17.93
CA ASN A 360 2.46 20.28 -16.93
C ASN A 360 1.79 19.86 -15.61
N ILE A 361 0.72 19.07 -15.69
CA ILE A 361 0.07 18.48 -14.51
C ILE A 361 1.00 17.46 -13.85
N VAL A 362 1.69 16.61 -14.63
CA VAL A 362 2.64 15.61 -14.08
C VAL A 362 3.80 16.29 -13.35
N HIS A 363 4.43 17.28 -13.97
CA HIS A 363 5.53 18.02 -13.38
C HIS A 363 5.11 18.74 -12.08
N PHE A 364 3.89 19.27 -12.05
CA PHE A 364 3.31 19.90 -10.86
C PHE A 364 3.07 18.90 -9.72
N LEU A 365 2.49 17.74 -10.00
CA LEU A 365 2.21 16.70 -8.99
C LEU A 365 3.49 16.05 -8.45
N TYR A 366 4.51 15.88 -9.30
CA TYR A 366 5.81 15.35 -8.89
C TYR A 366 6.52 16.29 -7.91
N LYS A 367 6.50 17.62 -8.17
CA LYS A 367 7.06 18.62 -7.26
C LYS A 367 6.30 18.71 -5.93
N ALA A 368 4.98 18.56 -5.94
CA ALA A 368 4.16 18.58 -4.72
C ALA A 368 4.42 17.37 -3.79
N SER A 369 4.86 16.23 -4.34
CA SER A 369 5.17 15.02 -3.54
C SER A 369 6.51 15.09 -2.79
N ILE A 370 7.40 16.04 -3.12
CA ILE A 370 8.76 16.12 -2.54
C ILE A 370 8.81 17.09 -1.35
N ASN A 371 7.96 18.12 -1.33
CA ASN A 371 8.02 19.18 -0.31
C ASN A 371 6.79 19.13 0.61
N ASN A 372 6.92 18.43 1.74
CA ASN A 372 5.89 18.28 2.78
C ASN A 372 5.66 19.57 3.63
N HIS A 373 5.81 20.75 3.05
CA HIS A 373 5.45 22.02 3.67
C HIS A 373 4.48 22.77 2.76
N GLU A 374 3.43 23.34 3.34
CA GLU A 374 2.60 24.33 2.65
C GLU A 374 3.48 25.32 1.90
N LEU A 375 3.13 25.65 0.65
CA LEU A 375 3.06 27.04 0.17
C LEU A 375 2.61 27.14 -1.29
N ILE A 376 1.51 27.89 -1.44
CA ILE A 376 1.30 29.04 -2.33
C ILE A 376 2.04 29.05 -3.68
N PHE A 377 1.21 29.17 -4.73
CA PHE A 377 1.52 29.50 -6.13
C PHE A 377 2.74 30.40 -6.34
N TYR A 378 3.56 30.08 -7.35
CA TYR A 378 3.85 31.00 -8.45
C TYR A 378 3.97 30.22 -9.77
N LEU A 379 3.15 30.66 -10.72
CA LEU A 379 3.28 30.38 -12.15
C LEU A 379 4.48 31.18 -12.65
N PHE A 380 5.41 30.58 -13.39
CA PHE A 380 6.23 31.33 -14.35
C PHE A 380 6.40 30.48 -15.61
N ILE A 381 5.77 31.03 -16.67
CA ILE A 381 5.95 30.88 -18.12
C ILE A 381 5.77 29.49 -18.72
#